data_AF-A0AAD5TGA0-F1
#
_entry.id   AF-A0AAD5TGA0-F1
#
_cell.length_a   1.000
_cell.length_b   1.000
_cell.length_c   1.000
_cell.angle_alpha   90.00
_cell.angle_beta   90.00
_cell.angle_gamma   90.00
#
_symmetry.space_group_name_H-M   'P 1'
#
loop_
_entity.id
_entity.type
_entity.pdbx_description
1 polymer ?
#
loop_
_entity_poly.entity_id
_entity_poly.type
_entity_poly.pdbx_seq_one_letter_code
_entity_poly.pdbx_strand_id
1 'polypeptide(L)'
;MAHAMAQAPPAPYSLDSLQARLAAHQKCFDSLVELIPPKYYFPSDVDADLAGKHLHNKKNKAPKQAVKDATKKAKKHKLDPESSTSVLDIQSDHLKAAAGSKPNGKAAAPAASASIPLGLVTALPSGSIVELQAKLKSRIDELRAKRKAPPTDGDAAPEQQPRSRQEILQIRADRKRQRKESMKAKKEKRRKLDDTMGMSTTPKSEVGSVTGKKRSADEVTEDVSFGKLDFGVTEPSKKRKGPTDIAGQLKQAEAKKMKLEKLKETAPEKAAHIEESATWNKLLKQAEGEKVKDDVKLLKKSVKRKDQAKAKSGTAWADRKASEKKAIDDRLKKREENIKARLEQRNAPKGSKKKEAPKKKRPGFEGGGGRKKPAK
;
A
#
# COMPACT_ATOMS: atom_id res chain seq x y z
N MET A 1 35.74 4.58 -71.38
CA MET A 1 36.42 4.01 -70.21
C MET A 1 36.94 5.15 -69.35
N ALA A 2 36.20 5.54 -68.32
CA ALA A 2 36.66 6.50 -67.32
C ALA A 2 37.42 5.71 -66.25
N HIS A 3 38.73 5.94 -66.12
CA HIS A 3 39.54 5.37 -65.06
C HIS A 3 39.17 6.05 -63.73
N ALA A 4 38.55 5.28 -62.85
CA ALA A 4 38.30 5.66 -61.47
C ALA A 4 39.64 5.82 -60.74
N MET A 5 39.98 7.06 -60.37
CA MET A 5 41.05 7.33 -59.42
C MET A 5 40.63 6.75 -58.07
N ALA A 6 41.17 5.58 -57.74
CA ALA A 6 41.09 5.00 -56.41
C ALA A 6 41.91 5.85 -55.45
N GLN A 7 41.22 6.55 -54.55
CA GLN A 7 41.83 7.33 -53.47
C GLN A 7 42.43 6.36 -52.45
N ALA A 8 43.76 6.41 -52.27
CA ALA A 8 44.47 5.56 -51.31
C ALA A 8 44.00 5.81 -49.87
N PRO A 9 43.97 4.79 -48.98
CA PRO A 9 43.57 4.96 -47.60
C PRO A 9 44.54 5.93 -46.87
N PRO A 10 44.04 6.95 -46.16
CA PRO A 10 44.90 7.94 -45.50
C PRO A 10 45.72 7.30 -44.38
N ALA A 11 46.99 7.71 -44.28
CA ALA A 11 47.95 7.19 -43.31
C ALA A 11 47.44 7.29 -41.85
N PRO A 12 47.74 6.32 -40.97
CA PRO A 12 47.09 6.12 -39.68
C PRO A 12 47.41 7.17 -38.59
N TYR A 13 48.19 8.22 -38.87
CA TYR A 13 48.59 9.23 -37.87
C TYR A 13 48.69 10.67 -38.43
N SER A 14 47.84 11.05 -39.37
CA SER A 14 47.72 12.47 -39.79
C SER A 14 46.73 13.24 -38.90
N LEU A 15 46.98 14.54 -38.66
CA LEU A 15 46.12 15.39 -37.83
C LEU A 15 44.69 15.47 -38.36
N ASP A 16 44.50 15.51 -39.69
CA ASP A 16 43.17 15.51 -40.32
C ASP A 16 42.42 14.19 -40.11
N SER A 17 43.15 13.06 -40.05
CA SER A 17 42.56 11.74 -39.74
C SER A 17 42.26 11.52 -38.25
N LEU A 18 42.88 12.31 -37.37
CA LEU A 18 42.73 12.18 -35.92
C LEU A 18 41.32 12.59 -35.49
N GLN A 19 40.80 13.71 -36.02
CA GLN A 19 39.44 14.16 -35.73
C GLN A 19 38.39 13.15 -36.21
N ALA A 20 38.57 12.60 -37.41
CA ALA A 20 37.69 11.56 -37.95
C ALA A 20 37.70 10.28 -37.08
N ARG A 21 38.88 9.90 -36.57
CA ARG A 21 39.04 8.74 -35.67
C ARG A 21 38.44 8.97 -34.31
N LEU A 22 38.64 10.14 -33.71
CA LEU A 22 38.01 10.52 -32.44
C LEU A 22 36.49 10.52 -32.57
N ALA A 23 35.95 11.05 -33.67
CA ALA A 23 34.52 10.98 -33.96
C ALA A 23 34.02 9.53 -34.14
N ALA A 24 34.81 8.64 -34.73
CA ALA A 24 34.47 7.22 -34.86
C ALA A 24 34.47 6.50 -33.50
N HIS A 25 35.47 6.75 -32.65
CA HIS A 25 35.52 6.19 -31.29
C HIS A 25 34.38 6.72 -30.41
N GLN A 26 34.04 8.00 -30.53
CA GLN A 26 32.89 8.60 -29.85
C GLN A 26 31.60 7.87 -30.24
N LYS A 27 31.33 7.70 -31.54
CA LYS A 27 30.15 6.95 -32.02
C LYS A 27 30.11 5.51 -31.53
N CYS A 28 31.26 4.83 -31.48
CA CYS A 28 31.36 3.48 -30.94
C CYS A 28 31.03 3.42 -29.45
N PHE A 29 31.52 4.40 -28.68
CA PHE A 29 31.24 4.49 -27.25
C PHE A 29 29.77 4.84 -26.98
N ASP A 30 29.21 5.78 -27.73
CA ASP A 30 27.81 6.18 -27.66
C ASP A 30 26.88 4.97 -27.91
N SER A 31 27.18 4.15 -28.92
CA SER A 31 26.45 2.91 -29.21
C SER A 31 26.52 1.89 -28.06
N LEU A 32 27.65 1.78 -27.36
CA LEU A 32 27.80 0.91 -26.19
C LEU A 32 26.96 1.40 -25.02
N VAL A 33 26.92 2.71 -24.80
CA VAL A 33 26.12 3.34 -23.74
C VAL A 33 24.62 3.19 -24.01
N GLU A 34 24.19 3.27 -25.27
CA GLU A 34 22.80 3.05 -25.68
C GLU A 34 22.29 1.62 -25.45
N LEU A 35 23.18 0.63 -25.49
CA LEU A 35 22.81 -0.77 -25.25
C LEU A 35 22.37 -1.04 -23.81
N ILE A 36 22.78 -0.19 -22.87
CA ILE A 36 22.49 -0.32 -21.46
C ILE A 36 21.24 0.53 -21.14
N PRO A 37 20.18 -0.05 -20.55
CA PRO A 37 18.96 0.68 -20.27
C PRO A 37 19.20 1.94 -19.40
N PRO A 38 18.58 3.09 -19.73
CA PRO A 38 18.80 4.34 -18.99
C PRO A 38 18.47 4.29 -17.50
N LYS A 39 17.61 3.34 -17.10
CA LYS A 39 17.25 3.09 -15.70
C LYS A 39 18.45 2.80 -14.80
N TYR A 40 19.57 2.36 -15.35
CA TYR A 40 20.78 2.03 -14.58
C TYR A 40 21.74 3.22 -14.40
N TYR A 41 21.68 4.21 -15.28
CA TYR A 41 22.51 5.42 -15.20
C TYR A 41 21.84 6.52 -14.39
N PHE A 42 20.53 6.68 -14.55
CA PHE A 42 19.76 7.69 -13.84
C PHE A 42 19.04 7.03 -12.66
N PRO A 43 19.16 7.57 -11.43
CA PRO A 43 18.38 7.10 -10.29
C PRO A 43 16.90 7.17 -10.65
N SER A 44 16.26 6.00 -10.83
CA SER A 44 14.81 5.99 -10.98
C SER A 44 14.22 6.51 -9.69
N ASP A 45 13.41 7.57 -9.77
CA ASP A 45 12.63 8.07 -8.63
C ASP A 45 11.92 6.89 -7.97
N VAL A 46 12.47 6.45 -6.83
CA VAL A 46 11.93 5.32 -6.06
C VAL A 46 10.46 5.57 -5.68
N ASP A 47 10.07 6.84 -5.61
CA ASP A 47 8.71 7.30 -5.33
C ASP A 47 7.73 7.11 -6.50
N ALA A 48 8.19 7.16 -7.75
CA ALA A 48 7.34 6.96 -8.92
C ALA A 48 6.93 5.49 -9.08
N ASP A 49 7.86 4.56 -8.84
CA ASP A 49 7.59 3.11 -8.86
C ASP A 49 6.74 2.66 -7.65
N LEU A 50 6.84 3.36 -6.51
CA LEU A 50 6.01 3.11 -5.33
C LEU A 50 4.53 3.49 -5.55
N ALA A 51 4.22 4.42 -6.45
CA ALA A 51 2.84 4.84 -6.74
C ALA A 51 2.05 3.84 -7.62
N GLY A 52 2.72 2.91 -8.30
CA GLY A 52 2.18 2.36 -9.56
C GLY A 52 1.34 1.08 -9.51
N LYS A 53 1.39 0.25 -8.45
CA LYS A 53 0.77 -1.10 -8.52
C LYS A 53 0.05 -1.60 -7.27
N HIS A 54 0.41 -1.09 -6.10
CA HIS A 54 -0.12 -1.57 -4.82
C HIS A 54 -0.71 -0.46 -3.95
N LEU A 55 -0.64 0.79 -4.39
CA LEU A 55 -1.24 1.92 -3.70
C LEU A 55 -2.66 2.15 -4.23
N HIS A 56 -3.58 2.44 -3.33
CA HIS A 56 -4.95 2.77 -3.72
C HIS A 56 -4.95 4.09 -4.49
N ASN A 57 -5.46 4.07 -5.73
CA ASN A 57 -5.63 5.27 -6.55
C ASN A 57 -6.34 6.36 -5.74
N LYS A 58 -5.62 7.44 -5.41
CA LYS A 58 -6.25 8.68 -4.95
C LYS A 58 -7.16 9.14 -6.09
N LYS A 59 -8.45 9.33 -5.79
CA LYS A 59 -9.46 9.73 -6.79
C LYS A 59 -9.08 11.10 -7.34
N ASN A 60 -8.44 11.14 -8.51
CA ASN A 60 -8.29 12.37 -9.26
C ASN A 60 -9.68 12.83 -9.69
N LYS A 61 -10.02 14.11 -9.44
CA LYS A 61 -11.31 14.75 -9.77
C LYS A 61 -11.52 14.95 -11.29
N ALA A 62 -10.81 14.21 -12.14
CA ALA A 62 -10.90 14.35 -13.58
C ALA A 62 -12.07 13.52 -14.14
N PRO A 63 -12.73 13.97 -15.23
CA PRO A 63 -13.79 13.21 -15.86
C PRO A 63 -13.27 11.84 -16.34
N LYS A 64 -14.07 10.78 -16.14
CA LYS A 64 -13.68 9.38 -16.43
C LYS A 64 -13.18 9.16 -17.86
N GLN A 65 -13.61 9.99 -18.82
CA GLN A 65 -13.23 9.89 -20.23
C GLN A 65 -11.81 10.38 -20.47
N ALA A 66 -11.44 11.56 -19.92
CA ALA A 66 -10.08 12.09 -20.00
C ALA A 66 -9.04 11.15 -19.40
N VAL A 67 -9.36 10.47 -18.28
CA VAL A 67 -8.46 9.47 -17.68
C VAL A 67 -8.29 8.26 -18.59
N LYS A 68 -9.38 7.78 -19.22
CA LYS A 68 -9.30 6.65 -20.16
C LYS A 68 -8.47 7.01 -21.39
N ASP A 69 -8.66 8.18 -21.96
CA ASP A 69 -7.96 8.60 -23.17
C ASP A 69 -6.47 8.89 -22.88
N ALA A 70 -6.16 9.49 -21.72
CA ALA A 70 -4.78 9.63 -21.25
C ALA A 70 -4.10 8.27 -21.02
N THR A 71 -4.79 7.29 -20.41
CA THR A 71 -4.20 5.95 -20.22
C THR A 71 -3.98 5.20 -21.54
N LYS A 72 -4.88 5.36 -22.53
CA LYS A 72 -4.68 4.79 -23.87
C LYS A 72 -3.50 5.45 -24.59
N LYS A 73 -3.39 6.78 -24.50
CA LYS A 73 -2.27 7.54 -25.07
C LYS A 73 -0.94 7.14 -24.43
N ALA A 74 -0.90 6.99 -23.10
CA ALA A 74 0.31 6.55 -22.38
C ALA A 74 0.72 5.11 -22.74
N LYS A 75 -0.26 4.21 -22.93
CA LYS A 75 0.03 2.84 -23.40
C LYS A 75 0.56 2.83 -24.82
N LYS A 76 -0.01 3.65 -25.72
CA LYS A 76 0.45 3.80 -27.10
C LYS A 76 1.89 4.32 -27.13
N HIS A 77 2.16 5.42 -26.42
CA HIS A 77 3.50 5.99 -26.27
C HIS A 77 4.50 5.06 -25.54
N LYS A 78 4.06 4.04 -24.80
CA LYS A 78 5.00 3.05 -24.23
C LYS A 78 5.38 1.96 -25.25
N LEU A 79 4.56 1.77 -26.28
CA LEU A 79 4.70 0.73 -27.31
C LEU A 79 5.22 1.30 -28.64
N ASP A 80 5.42 2.62 -28.75
CA ASP A 80 5.93 3.27 -29.94
C ASP A 80 7.48 3.19 -29.94
N PRO A 81 8.13 2.57 -30.95
CA PRO A 81 9.58 2.38 -30.98
C PRO A 81 10.36 3.71 -31.09
N GLU A 82 9.79 4.73 -31.72
CA GLU A 82 10.36 6.08 -31.84
C GLU A 82 10.38 6.87 -30.51
N SER A 83 9.71 6.35 -29.47
CA SER A 83 9.55 7.04 -28.19
C SER A 83 10.50 6.53 -27.10
N SER A 84 11.36 5.55 -27.41
CA SER A 84 12.37 5.07 -26.47
C SER A 84 13.47 6.12 -26.31
N THR A 85 13.54 6.73 -25.13
CA THR A 85 14.58 7.71 -24.79
C THR A 85 15.92 7.01 -24.59
N SER A 86 16.96 7.42 -25.32
CA SER A 86 18.34 6.97 -25.07
C SER A 86 18.94 7.65 -23.85
N VAL A 87 20.06 7.11 -23.34
CA VAL A 87 20.81 7.73 -22.22
C VAL A 87 21.32 9.12 -22.61
N LEU A 88 21.78 9.27 -23.85
CA LEU A 88 22.33 10.51 -24.38
C LEU A 88 21.24 11.56 -24.61
N ASP A 89 20.05 11.16 -25.07
CA ASP A 89 18.91 12.09 -25.22
C ASP A 89 18.53 12.69 -23.88
N ILE A 90 18.40 11.85 -22.84
CA ILE A 90 18.10 12.28 -21.47
C ILE A 90 19.18 13.25 -20.99
N GLN A 91 20.46 12.94 -21.19
CA GLN A 91 21.55 13.83 -20.78
C GLN A 91 21.51 15.16 -21.55
N SER A 92 21.21 15.14 -22.85
CA SER A 92 21.07 16.35 -23.67
C SER A 92 19.89 17.20 -23.22
N ASP A 93 18.77 16.59 -22.84
CA ASP A 93 17.58 17.27 -22.34
C ASP A 93 17.81 17.90 -20.97
N HIS A 94 18.54 17.20 -20.09
CA HIS A 94 18.98 17.78 -18.80
C HIS A 94 19.90 19.00 -19.00
N LEU A 95 20.82 18.94 -19.97
CA LEU A 95 21.69 20.07 -20.31
C LEU A 95 20.92 21.24 -20.94
N LYS A 96 19.99 20.97 -21.85
CA LYS A 96 19.10 21.98 -22.45
C LYS A 96 18.18 22.61 -21.42
N ALA A 97 17.64 21.81 -20.49
CA ALA A 97 16.81 22.31 -19.39
C ALA A 97 17.60 23.20 -18.43
N ALA A 98 18.85 22.84 -18.14
CA ALA A 98 19.77 23.68 -17.36
C ALA A 98 20.13 24.99 -18.10
N ALA A 99 20.29 24.95 -19.43
CA ALA A 99 20.60 26.12 -20.25
C ALA A 99 19.37 27.03 -20.52
N GLY A 100 18.15 26.47 -20.55
CA GLY A 100 16.89 27.20 -20.78
C GLY A 100 16.32 27.90 -19.54
N SER A 101 16.85 27.63 -18.36
CA SER A 101 16.48 28.30 -17.11
C SER A 101 17.13 29.69 -17.03
N LYS A 102 16.43 30.73 -17.53
CA LYS A 102 16.82 32.14 -17.26
C LYS A 102 16.91 32.39 -15.75
N PRO A 103 17.93 33.13 -15.27
CA PRO A 103 18.17 33.31 -13.85
C PRO A 103 17.17 34.31 -13.28
N ASN A 104 16.26 33.85 -12.42
CA ASN A 104 15.63 34.75 -11.46
C ASN A 104 16.44 34.70 -10.17
N GLY A 105 16.99 35.85 -9.79
CA GLY A 105 18.15 35.97 -8.93
C GLY A 105 17.99 35.41 -7.52
N LYS A 106 18.97 34.58 -7.13
CA LYS A 106 19.81 34.84 -5.96
C LYS A 106 21.22 34.36 -6.30
N ALA A 107 22.17 35.29 -6.26
CA ALA A 107 23.58 35.03 -6.53
C ALA A 107 24.15 34.02 -5.51
N ALA A 108 24.65 32.90 -6.03
CA ALA A 108 25.73 32.14 -5.43
C ALA A 108 26.64 31.69 -6.58
N ALA A 109 27.90 32.12 -6.52
CA ALA A 109 28.93 31.90 -7.53
C ALA A 109 29.11 30.39 -7.87
N PRO A 110 29.60 30.06 -9.07
CA PRO A 110 29.83 28.68 -9.48
C PRO A 110 31.02 28.12 -8.71
N ALA A 111 30.73 27.23 -7.74
CA ALA A 111 31.74 26.40 -7.12
C ALA A 111 32.32 25.47 -8.19
N ALA A 112 33.61 25.64 -8.42
CA ALA A 112 34.48 24.73 -9.13
C ALA A 112 34.25 23.27 -8.68
N SER A 113 34.28 22.36 -9.67
CA SER A 113 34.72 20.97 -9.51
C SER A 113 34.56 20.38 -8.11
N ALA A 114 33.35 19.87 -7.83
CA ALA A 114 33.13 18.95 -6.73
C ALA A 114 33.93 17.66 -7.00
N SER A 115 35.20 17.67 -6.58
CA SER A 115 35.92 16.47 -6.21
C SER A 115 35.00 15.66 -5.32
N ILE A 116 34.64 14.46 -5.76
CA ILE A 116 34.05 13.42 -4.93
C ILE A 116 34.88 13.39 -3.64
N PRO A 117 34.31 13.61 -2.44
CA PRO A 117 35.06 13.38 -1.22
C PRO A 117 35.32 11.88 -1.18
N LEU A 118 36.52 11.51 -1.62
CA LEU A 118 37.08 10.18 -1.44
C LEU A 118 36.98 9.91 0.05
N GLY A 119 36.02 9.06 0.41
CA GLY A 119 35.73 8.72 1.79
C GLY A 119 37.04 8.36 2.47
N LEU A 120 37.40 9.17 3.46
CA LEU A 120 38.50 8.96 4.38
C LEU A 120 38.48 7.49 4.79
N VAL A 121 39.37 6.70 4.19
CA VAL A 121 39.62 5.32 4.58
C VAL A 121 40.21 5.43 5.97
N THR A 122 39.34 5.34 6.98
CA THR A 122 39.75 5.18 8.36
C THR A 122 40.64 3.96 8.37
N ALA A 123 41.90 4.13 8.80
CA ALA A 123 42.86 3.04 8.90
C ALA A 123 42.19 1.85 9.60
N LEU A 124 42.19 0.69 8.94
CA LEU A 124 41.59 -0.52 9.51
C LEU A 124 42.26 -0.80 10.86
N PRO A 125 41.50 -1.20 11.89
CA PRO A 125 42.11 -1.70 13.11
C PRO A 125 42.96 -2.92 12.75
N SER A 126 44.26 -2.86 13.03
CA SER A 126 45.23 -3.94 12.81
C SER A 126 44.99 -5.06 13.83
N GLY A 127 43.90 -5.82 13.63
CA GLY A 127 43.71 -7.12 14.26
C GLY A 127 44.43 -8.20 13.44
N SER A 128 44.76 -9.31 14.09
CA SER A 128 45.25 -10.50 13.37
C SER A 128 44.27 -10.88 12.25
N ILE A 129 44.77 -11.37 11.12
CA ILE A 129 43.96 -11.74 9.94
C ILE A 129 42.80 -12.68 10.30
N VAL A 130 43.01 -13.55 11.29
CA VAL A 130 42.01 -14.48 11.80
C VAL A 130 40.83 -13.75 12.45
N GLU A 131 41.10 -12.73 13.27
CA GLU A 131 40.05 -11.92 13.90
C GLU A 131 39.26 -11.10 12.89
N LEU A 132 39.93 -10.57 11.86
CA LEU A 132 39.26 -9.84 10.78
C LEU A 132 38.35 -10.75 9.97
N GLN A 133 38.80 -11.97 9.65
CA GLN A 133 37.97 -12.97 8.99
C GLN A 133 36.79 -13.41 9.87
N ALA A 134 36.98 -13.59 11.19
CA ALA A 134 35.91 -13.95 12.11
C ALA A 134 34.86 -12.83 12.24
N LYS A 135 35.30 -11.58 12.38
CA LYS A 135 34.41 -10.40 12.41
C LYS A 135 33.65 -10.25 11.09
N LEU A 136 34.31 -10.47 9.95
CA LEU A 136 33.68 -10.42 8.63
C LEU A 136 32.61 -11.53 8.49
N LYS A 137 32.92 -12.77 8.86
CA LYS A 137 31.97 -13.89 8.84
C LYS A 137 30.76 -13.61 9.72
N SER A 138 30.98 -13.19 10.97
CA SER A 138 29.91 -12.79 11.89
C SER A 138 29.04 -11.67 11.31
N ARG A 139 29.66 -10.65 10.70
CA ARG A 139 28.93 -9.55 10.07
C ARG A 139 28.13 -10.00 8.84
N ILE A 140 28.68 -10.91 8.04
CA ILE A 140 27.98 -11.53 6.91
C ILE A 140 26.76 -12.31 7.41
N ASP A 141 26.91 -13.08 8.49
CA ASP A 141 25.83 -13.87 9.07
C ASP A 141 24.73 -13.00 9.69
N GLU A 142 25.09 -11.93 10.39
CA GLU A 142 24.12 -10.93 10.86
C GLU A 142 23.32 -10.32 9.70
N LEU A 143 23.99 -9.95 8.61
CA LEU A 143 23.34 -9.37 7.43
C LEU A 143 22.50 -10.41 6.68
N ARG A 144 22.89 -11.69 6.69
CA ARG A 144 22.11 -12.81 6.13
C ARG A 144 20.87 -13.09 6.99
N ALA A 145 21.00 -13.09 8.31
CA ALA A 145 19.88 -13.24 9.25
C ALA A 145 18.89 -12.08 9.14
N LYS A 146 19.38 -10.83 9.04
CA LYS A 146 18.54 -9.65 8.80
C LYS A 146 17.79 -9.74 7.47
N ARG A 147 18.43 -10.28 6.43
CA ARG A 147 17.84 -10.48 5.09
C ARG A 147 17.02 -11.77 4.95
N LYS A 148 17.07 -12.68 5.94
CA LYS A 148 16.44 -14.01 5.91
C LYS A 148 16.82 -14.78 4.64
N ALA A 149 18.10 -14.69 4.26
CA ALA A 149 18.64 -15.40 3.11
C ALA A 149 18.70 -16.92 3.37
N PRO A 150 18.53 -17.78 2.35
CA PRO A 150 18.75 -19.22 2.50
C PRO A 150 20.21 -19.50 2.91
N PRO A 151 20.48 -20.57 3.67
CA PRO A 151 21.83 -20.95 4.04
C PRO A 151 22.67 -21.23 2.79
N THR A 152 23.95 -20.88 2.82
CA THR A 152 24.88 -21.15 1.72
C THR A 152 25.50 -22.52 1.89
N ASP A 153 25.64 -23.26 0.80
CA ASP A 153 26.11 -24.65 0.79
C ASP A 153 27.44 -24.81 1.55
N GLY A 154 27.42 -25.63 2.61
CA GLY A 154 28.63 -25.98 3.39
C GLY A 154 28.40 -26.17 4.90
N ASP A 155 27.48 -25.41 5.50
CA ASP A 155 27.11 -25.59 6.91
C ASP A 155 25.79 -26.38 6.98
N ALA A 156 25.83 -27.55 7.63
CA ALA A 156 24.70 -28.46 7.77
C ALA A 156 23.44 -27.70 8.22
N ALA A 157 22.49 -27.55 7.30
CA ALA A 157 21.23 -26.90 7.55
C ALA A 157 20.48 -27.63 8.67
N PRO A 158 19.95 -26.95 9.70
CA PRO A 158 19.05 -27.59 10.65
C PRO A 158 17.86 -28.13 9.85
N GLU A 159 17.53 -29.39 10.13
CA GLU A 159 16.72 -30.35 9.39
C GLU A 159 15.22 -30.00 9.24
N GLN A 160 14.87 -28.73 9.02
CA GLN A 160 13.47 -28.25 9.02
C GLN A 160 13.19 -27.21 7.92
N GLN A 161 13.70 -27.45 6.71
CA GLN A 161 13.15 -26.84 5.50
C GLN A 161 11.91 -27.66 5.07
N PRO A 162 10.71 -27.06 4.99
CA PRO A 162 9.50 -27.78 4.59
C PRO A 162 9.66 -28.29 3.16
N ARG A 163 9.67 -29.61 2.99
CA ARG A 163 10.01 -30.28 1.72
C ARG A 163 8.90 -30.14 0.67
N SER A 164 7.70 -29.69 1.05
CA SER A 164 6.56 -29.52 0.14
C SER A 164 5.97 -28.11 0.10
N ARG A 165 5.50 -27.68 -1.08
CA ARG A 165 4.80 -26.40 -1.27
C ARG A 165 3.56 -26.26 -0.37
N GLN A 166 2.90 -27.37 -0.04
CA GLN A 166 1.73 -27.39 0.83
C GLN A 166 2.11 -27.05 2.27
N GLU A 167 3.22 -27.60 2.75
CA GLU A 167 3.75 -27.35 4.08
C GLU A 167 4.22 -25.89 4.24
N ILE A 168 4.82 -25.30 3.19
CA ILE A 168 5.13 -23.85 3.15
C ILE A 168 3.86 -23.00 3.28
N LEU A 169 2.77 -23.39 2.62
CA LEU A 169 1.49 -22.68 2.70
C LEU A 169 0.84 -22.82 4.07
N GLN A 170 0.93 -24.00 4.70
CA GLN A 170 0.41 -24.26 6.04
C GLN A 170 1.18 -23.45 7.09
N ILE A 171 2.51 -23.48 7.09
CA ILE A 171 3.36 -22.67 7.98
C ILE A 171 3.03 -21.18 7.84
N ARG A 172 2.81 -20.70 6.61
CA ARG A 172 2.40 -19.30 6.36
C ARG A 172 1.00 -19.00 6.89
N ALA A 173 0.06 -19.94 6.78
CA ALA A 173 -1.28 -19.82 7.33
C ALA A 173 -1.28 -19.78 8.86
N ASP A 174 -0.49 -20.66 9.50
CA ASP A 174 -0.37 -20.76 10.96
C ASP A 174 0.30 -19.52 11.54
N ARG A 175 1.37 -19.03 10.92
CA ARG A 175 2.00 -17.76 11.33
C ARG A 175 1.04 -16.57 11.22
N LYS A 176 0.17 -16.58 10.20
CA LYS A 176 -0.88 -15.56 10.03
C LYS A 176 -1.99 -15.70 11.09
N ARG A 177 -2.33 -16.92 11.49
CA ARG A 177 -3.28 -17.21 12.58
C ARG A 177 -2.73 -16.77 13.93
N GLN A 178 -1.51 -17.16 14.27
CA GLN A 178 -0.82 -16.75 15.50
C GLN A 178 -0.65 -15.22 15.60
N ARG A 179 -0.36 -14.53 14.49
CA ARG A 179 -0.32 -13.06 14.47
C ARG A 179 -1.70 -12.44 14.73
N LYS A 180 -2.77 -13.02 14.20
CA LYS A 180 -4.14 -12.55 14.46
C LYS A 180 -4.56 -12.82 15.91
N GLU A 181 -4.23 -13.99 16.45
CA GLU A 181 -4.54 -14.37 17.82
C GLU A 181 -3.77 -13.53 18.83
N SER A 182 -2.47 -13.29 18.63
CA SER A 182 -1.68 -12.38 19.48
C SER A 182 -2.19 -10.93 19.42
N MET A 183 -2.58 -10.43 18.25
CA MET A 183 -3.21 -9.11 18.12
C MET A 183 -4.59 -9.06 18.79
N LYS A 184 -5.39 -10.12 18.70
CA LYS A 184 -6.69 -10.24 19.38
C LYS A 184 -6.50 -10.29 20.90
N ALA A 185 -5.54 -11.07 21.39
CA ALA A 185 -5.17 -11.16 22.79
C ALA A 185 -4.65 -9.81 23.33
N LYS A 186 -3.82 -9.09 22.56
CA LYS A 186 -3.37 -7.73 22.92
C LYS A 186 -4.53 -6.74 22.96
N LYS A 187 -5.47 -6.83 22.00
CA LYS A 187 -6.70 -6.02 22.00
C LYS A 187 -7.61 -6.37 23.19
N GLU A 188 -7.73 -7.64 23.55
CA GLU A 188 -8.52 -8.09 24.68
C GLU A 188 -7.90 -7.67 26.02
N LYS A 189 -6.58 -7.78 26.18
CA LYS A 189 -5.84 -7.22 27.33
C LYS A 189 -6.04 -5.71 27.43
N ARG A 190 -6.00 -4.98 26.29
CA ARG A 190 -6.31 -3.55 26.26
C ARG A 190 -7.77 -3.25 26.63
N ARG A 191 -8.73 -4.07 26.23
CA ARG A 191 -10.15 -3.92 26.62
C ARG A 191 -10.37 -4.18 28.12
N LYS A 192 -9.72 -5.20 28.68
CA LYS A 192 -9.76 -5.52 30.11
C LYS A 192 -9.16 -4.38 30.95
N LEU A 193 -8.05 -3.79 30.50
CA LEU A 193 -7.45 -2.60 31.13
C LEU A 193 -8.30 -1.32 31.00
N ASP A 194 -9.16 -1.22 29.98
CA ASP A 194 -10.07 -0.09 29.80
C ASP A 194 -11.31 -0.21 30.71
N ASP A 195 -11.83 -1.43 30.91
CA ASP A 195 -12.95 -1.68 31.83
C ASP A 195 -12.57 -1.42 33.32
N THR A 196 -11.28 -1.51 33.69
CA THR A 196 -10.78 -1.24 35.05
C THR A 196 -10.39 0.22 35.31
N MET A 197 -10.25 1.06 34.28
CA MET A 197 -9.87 2.49 34.43
C MET A 197 -11.02 3.47 34.12
N GLY A 198 -12.25 2.96 33.94
CA GLY A 198 -13.45 3.78 33.78
C GLY A 198 -14.07 4.30 35.09
N MET A 199 -13.29 4.34 36.18
CA MET A 199 -13.74 4.73 37.51
C MET A 199 -12.66 5.55 38.23
N SER A 200 -12.58 6.84 37.90
CA SER A 200 -12.07 7.85 38.84
C SER A 200 -13.08 8.99 38.90
N THR A 201 -14.20 8.74 39.57
CA THR A 201 -14.97 9.79 40.23
C THR A 201 -14.36 9.97 41.61
N THR A 202 -13.23 10.68 41.69
CA THR A 202 -12.70 11.20 42.96
C THR A 202 -12.64 12.71 42.81
N PRO A 203 -13.22 13.48 43.76
CA PRO A 203 -13.15 14.93 43.72
C PRO A 203 -11.70 15.36 43.82
N LYS A 204 -11.42 16.52 43.22
CA LYS A 204 -10.13 17.20 43.24
C LYS A 204 -9.69 17.40 44.71
N SER A 205 -8.78 16.56 45.19
CA SER A 205 -7.99 16.80 46.40
C SER A 205 -6.52 16.75 46.02
N GLU A 206 -5.84 17.85 46.26
CA GLU A 206 -4.39 17.95 46.23
C GLU A 206 -3.76 16.83 47.06
N VAL A 207 -2.98 15.96 46.43
CA VAL A 207 -1.80 15.33 47.02
C VAL A 207 -0.85 15.05 45.87
N GLY A 208 0.23 15.82 45.80
CA GLY A 208 1.36 15.53 44.93
C GLY A 208 2.05 14.24 45.38
N SER A 209 2.19 13.29 44.47
CA SER A 209 3.06 12.13 44.66
C SER A 209 4.31 12.30 43.81
N VAL A 210 5.40 12.52 44.52
CA VAL A 210 6.78 12.72 44.10
C VAL A 210 7.35 11.46 43.44
N THR A 211 7.77 11.57 42.19
CA THR A 211 8.97 10.88 41.69
C THR A 211 9.69 11.80 40.70
N GLY A 212 10.64 12.59 41.20
CA GLY A 212 11.42 13.48 40.35
C GLY A 212 12.35 14.40 41.14
N LYS A 213 13.49 13.84 41.56
CA LYS A 213 14.79 14.50 41.80
C LYS A 213 14.79 15.81 42.63
N LYS A 214 15.28 15.68 43.87
CA LYS A 214 15.74 16.77 44.74
C LYS A 214 16.55 17.81 43.94
N ARG A 215 16.07 19.07 43.95
CA ARG A 215 16.93 20.25 44.08
C ARG A 215 16.36 21.12 45.20
N SER A 216 17.29 21.56 46.01
CA SER A 216 17.16 22.24 47.30
C SER A 216 16.67 23.67 47.18
N ALA A 217 16.06 24.10 48.28
CA ALA A 217 16.03 25.45 48.84
C ALA A 217 15.24 26.53 48.08
N ASP A 218 14.17 26.91 48.78
CA ASP A 218 13.49 28.20 48.83
C ASP A 218 14.42 29.40 48.60
N GLU A 219 14.22 30.09 47.48
CA GLU A 219 14.55 31.51 47.29
C GLU A 219 13.58 32.05 46.23
N VAL A 220 12.65 32.90 46.67
CA VAL A 220 11.71 33.61 45.80
C VAL A 220 12.52 34.63 44.99
N THR A 221 12.96 34.21 43.80
CA THR A 221 13.43 35.13 42.78
C THR A 221 12.23 35.54 41.93
N GLU A 222 11.82 36.80 42.04
CA GLU A 222 10.87 37.43 41.15
C GLU A 222 11.49 37.58 39.75
N ASP A 223 11.60 36.47 39.02
CA ASP A 223 11.97 36.50 37.61
C ASP A 223 10.71 36.70 36.76
N VAL A 224 10.28 37.96 36.66
CA VAL A 224 9.18 38.37 35.77
C VAL A 224 9.67 38.27 34.33
N SER A 225 9.59 37.08 33.76
CA SER A 225 9.83 36.85 32.34
C SER A 225 8.61 37.26 31.53
N PHE A 226 8.64 38.48 30.97
CA PHE A 226 7.60 39.10 30.12
C PHE A 226 7.37 38.40 28.75
N GLY A 227 7.71 37.11 28.61
CA GLY A 227 7.75 36.41 27.33
C GLY A 227 6.76 35.26 27.15
N LYS A 228 6.04 34.82 28.21
CA LYS A 228 5.00 33.79 28.07
C LYS A 228 3.92 33.92 29.13
N LEU A 229 2.80 34.48 28.71
CA LEU A 229 1.54 34.47 29.44
C LEU A 229 1.01 33.01 29.38
N ASP A 230 1.40 32.17 30.34
CA ASP A 230 0.83 30.83 30.53
C ASP A 230 -0.58 30.98 31.12
N PHE A 231 -1.57 31.20 30.24
CA PHE A 231 -2.96 30.95 30.61
C PHE A 231 -3.04 29.47 30.97
N GLY A 232 -3.39 29.13 32.22
CA GLY A 232 -3.40 27.77 32.77
C GLY A 232 -4.32 26.73 32.09
N VAL A 233 -4.53 26.82 30.78
CA VAL A 233 -4.96 25.73 29.92
C VAL A 233 -3.81 24.73 29.83
N THR A 234 -3.72 23.87 30.84
CA THR A 234 -3.04 22.59 30.71
C THR A 234 -3.50 21.96 29.40
N GLU A 235 -2.59 21.82 28.43
CA GLU A 235 -2.78 21.06 27.20
C GLU A 235 -3.62 19.81 27.51
N PRO A 236 -4.80 19.62 26.88
CA PRO A 236 -5.69 18.55 27.26
C PRO A 236 -4.98 17.23 27.01
N SER A 237 -4.47 16.62 28.09
CA SER A 237 -3.93 15.28 28.09
C SER A 237 -4.88 14.42 27.25
N LYS A 238 -4.34 13.76 26.21
CA LYS A 238 -5.13 13.08 25.17
C LYS A 238 -6.19 12.20 25.82
N LYS A 239 -7.42 12.73 25.99
CA LYS A 239 -8.53 12.00 26.61
C LYS A 239 -8.70 10.74 25.79
N ARG A 240 -8.62 9.59 26.47
CA ARG A 240 -8.77 8.30 25.79
C ARG A 240 -10.12 8.30 25.11
N LYS A 241 -10.11 8.20 23.77
CA LYS A 241 -11.34 8.10 22.99
C LYS A 241 -12.10 6.86 23.45
N GLY A 242 -13.34 7.07 23.93
CA GLY A 242 -14.24 5.98 24.27
C GLY A 242 -14.52 5.05 23.08
N PRO A 243 -15.27 3.96 23.29
CA PRO A 243 -15.64 3.01 22.26
C PRO A 243 -16.22 3.72 21.03
N THR A 244 -15.50 3.61 19.93
CA THR A 244 -15.91 4.17 18.64
C THR A 244 -16.94 3.29 17.94
N ASP A 245 -17.11 2.04 18.37
CA ASP A 245 -18.07 1.10 17.80
C ASP A 245 -19.45 1.20 18.46
N ILE A 246 -20.51 1.04 17.67
CA ILE A 246 -21.91 1.16 18.08
C ILE A 246 -22.27 0.08 19.12
N ALA A 247 -21.77 -1.14 18.94
CA ALA A 247 -21.97 -2.21 19.93
C ALA A 247 -21.25 -1.89 21.27
N GLY A 248 -20.08 -1.23 21.20
CA GLY A 248 -19.37 -0.75 22.37
C GLY A 248 -20.11 0.39 23.07
N GLN A 249 -20.67 1.34 22.32
CA GLN A 249 -21.52 2.41 22.83
C GLN A 249 -22.78 1.86 23.51
N LEU A 250 -23.41 0.85 22.92
CA LEU A 250 -24.56 0.16 23.51
C LEU A 250 -24.19 -0.46 24.87
N LYS A 251 -23.08 -1.21 24.93
CA LYS A 251 -22.60 -1.83 26.18
C LYS A 251 -22.31 -0.76 27.24
N GLN A 252 -21.74 0.38 26.86
CA GLN A 252 -21.50 1.48 27.79
C GLN A 252 -22.78 2.15 28.28
N ALA A 253 -23.74 2.39 27.40
CA ALA A 253 -25.04 2.95 27.77
C ALA A 253 -25.79 2.03 28.74
N GLU A 254 -25.80 0.72 28.46
CA GLU A 254 -26.38 -0.29 29.36
C GLU A 254 -25.62 -0.37 30.69
N ALA A 255 -24.28 -0.38 30.68
CA ALA A 255 -23.48 -0.39 31.91
C ALA A 255 -23.67 0.87 32.76
N LYS A 256 -23.77 2.06 32.14
CA LYS A 256 -24.08 3.31 32.85
C LYS A 256 -25.47 3.24 33.48
N LYS A 257 -26.47 2.76 32.75
CA LYS A 257 -27.84 2.59 33.28
C LYS A 257 -27.87 1.64 34.48
N MET A 258 -27.24 0.47 34.35
CA MET A 258 -27.17 -0.51 35.44
C MET A 258 -26.43 0.04 36.66
N LYS A 259 -25.38 0.84 36.48
CA LYS A 259 -24.67 1.50 37.59
C LYS A 259 -25.54 2.54 38.30
N LEU A 260 -26.29 3.34 37.54
CA LEU A 260 -27.23 4.31 38.11
C LEU A 260 -28.35 3.61 38.88
N GLU A 261 -28.91 2.52 38.35
CA GLU A 261 -29.94 1.72 39.03
C GLU A 261 -29.42 1.15 40.37
N LYS A 262 -28.22 0.57 40.38
CA LYS A 262 -27.58 0.08 41.62
C LYS A 262 -27.29 1.20 42.62
N LEU A 263 -26.89 2.37 42.14
CA LEU A 263 -26.68 3.53 43.01
C LEU A 263 -27.99 4.08 43.56
N LYS A 264 -29.10 4.00 42.82
CA LYS A 264 -30.43 4.38 43.34
C LYS A 264 -30.89 3.47 44.48
N GLU A 265 -30.60 2.18 44.37
CA GLU A 265 -30.93 1.19 45.41
C GLU A 265 -30.08 1.37 46.68
N THR A 266 -28.81 1.74 46.54
CA THR A 266 -27.86 1.81 47.68
C THR A 266 -27.71 3.22 48.28
N ALA A 267 -27.85 4.28 47.47
CA ALA A 267 -27.64 5.67 47.87
C ALA A 267 -28.43 6.65 46.95
N PRO A 268 -29.73 6.87 47.22
CA PRO A 268 -30.61 7.64 46.33
C PRO A 268 -30.17 9.09 46.11
N GLU A 269 -29.67 9.77 47.14
CA GLU A 269 -29.20 11.16 47.05
C GLU A 269 -27.97 11.31 46.15
N LYS A 270 -27.01 10.38 46.28
CA LYS A 270 -25.82 10.34 45.41
C LYS A 270 -26.21 10.03 43.97
N ALA A 271 -27.20 9.15 43.78
CA ALA A 271 -27.73 8.85 42.46
C ALA A 271 -28.37 10.08 41.81
N ALA A 272 -29.20 10.83 42.55
CA ALA A 272 -29.83 12.06 42.05
C ALA A 272 -28.80 13.11 41.62
N HIS A 273 -27.77 13.37 42.45
CA HIS A 273 -26.69 14.30 42.11
C HIS A 273 -25.87 13.82 40.89
N ILE A 274 -25.61 12.52 40.76
CA ILE A 274 -24.91 11.96 39.59
C ILE A 274 -25.79 12.07 38.33
N GLU A 275 -27.10 11.87 38.43
CA GLU A 275 -28.02 12.05 37.30
C GLU A 275 -28.09 13.51 36.86
N GLU A 276 -28.26 14.44 37.81
CA GLU A 276 -28.27 15.87 37.52
C GLU A 276 -26.96 16.32 36.87
N SER A 277 -25.81 16.00 37.47
CA SER A 277 -24.50 16.32 36.89
C SER A 277 -24.29 15.65 35.53
N ALA A 278 -24.77 14.41 35.30
CA ALA A 278 -24.71 13.77 33.99
C ALA A 278 -25.58 14.46 32.95
N THR A 279 -26.76 14.97 33.32
CA THR A 279 -27.64 15.73 32.43
C THR A 279 -27.02 17.07 32.06
N TRP A 280 -26.48 17.83 33.02
CA TRP A 280 -25.77 19.08 32.75
C TRP A 280 -24.54 18.88 31.87
N ASN A 281 -23.72 17.85 32.14
CA ASN A 281 -22.58 17.50 31.30
C ASN A 281 -23.00 17.10 29.88
N LYS A 282 -24.15 16.44 29.71
CA LYS A 282 -24.70 16.09 28.40
C LYS A 282 -25.11 17.34 27.64
N LEU A 283 -25.83 18.26 28.29
CA LEU A 283 -26.25 19.53 27.69
C LEU A 283 -25.05 20.39 27.31
N LEU A 284 -24.03 20.46 28.18
CA LEU A 284 -22.79 21.19 27.92
C LEU A 284 -22.06 20.65 26.68
N LYS A 285 -21.93 19.32 26.56
CA LYS A 285 -21.33 18.69 25.38
C LYS A 285 -22.14 18.92 24.10
N GLN A 286 -23.46 18.92 24.21
CA GLN A 286 -24.33 19.24 23.08
C GLN A 286 -24.17 20.71 22.66
N ALA A 287 -24.05 21.63 23.62
CA ALA A 287 -23.80 23.05 23.37
C ALA A 287 -22.39 23.30 22.78
N GLU A 288 -21.39 22.52 23.20
CA GLU A 288 -20.04 22.47 22.61
C GLU A 288 -20.07 21.95 21.14
N GLY A 289 -21.18 21.33 20.73
CA GLY A 289 -21.37 20.78 19.39
C GLY A 289 -21.01 19.28 19.27
N GLU A 290 -20.72 18.60 20.38
CA GLU A 290 -20.48 17.16 20.40
C GLU A 290 -21.81 16.38 20.23
N LYS A 291 -21.86 15.50 19.22
CA LYS A 291 -23.02 14.63 18.98
C LYS A 291 -23.05 13.45 19.96
N VAL A 292 -23.65 13.66 21.12
CA VAL A 292 -23.83 12.62 22.16
C VAL A 292 -24.80 11.53 21.68
N LYS A 293 -24.35 10.26 21.67
CA LYS A 293 -25.11 9.09 21.19
C LYS A 293 -25.25 8.02 22.29
N ASP A 294 -26.10 8.28 23.27
CA ASP A 294 -26.28 7.41 24.45
C ASP A 294 -27.62 6.65 24.48
N ASP A 295 -28.52 6.88 23.52
CA ASP A 295 -29.86 6.27 23.52
C ASP A 295 -29.84 4.77 23.19
N VAL A 296 -30.12 3.93 24.20
CA VAL A 296 -30.10 2.46 24.09
C VAL A 296 -30.97 1.94 22.94
N LYS A 297 -32.19 2.48 22.78
CA LYS A 297 -33.13 2.07 21.70
C LYS A 297 -32.56 2.38 20.31
N LEU A 298 -31.94 3.55 20.12
CA LEU A 298 -31.36 3.95 18.83
C LEU A 298 -30.06 3.20 18.53
N LEU A 299 -29.25 2.93 19.55
CA LEU A 299 -28.05 2.11 19.44
C LEU A 299 -28.42 0.67 19.03
N LYS A 300 -29.44 0.06 19.66
CA LYS A 300 -29.98 -1.26 19.27
C LYS A 300 -30.44 -1.29 17.82
N LYS A 301 -31.21 -0.29 17.38
CA LYS A 301 -31.64 -0.16 15.97
C LYS A 301 -30.46 0.00 15.01
N SER A 302 -29.41 0.71 15.43
CA SER A 302 -28.22 0.94 14.61
C SER A 302 -27.35 -0.32 14.47
N VAL A 303 -27.21 -1.10 15.54
CA VAL A 303 -26.59 -2.43 15.50
C VAL A 303 -27.37 -3.34 14.55
N LYS A 304 -28.69 -3.45 14.72
CA LYS A 304 -29.54 -4.26 13.83
C LYS A 304 -29.42 -3.88 12.35
N ARG A 305 -29.41 -2.57 12.04
CA ARG A 305 -29.20 -2.09 10.66
C ARG A 305 -27.84 -2.49 10.10
N LYS A 306 -26.76 -2.41 10.90
CA LYS A 306 -25.43 -2.87 10.49
C LYS A 306 -25.42 -4.36 10.23
N ASP A 307 -26.02 -5.16 11.10
CA ASP A 307 -26.06 -6.62 10.97
C ASP A 307 -26.86 -7.05 9.74
N GLN A 308 -28.01 -6.41 9.49
CA GLN A 308 -28.79 -6.62 8.26
C GLN A 308 -27.99 -6.26 7.00
N ALA A 309 -27.26 -5.14 7.01
CA ALA A 309 -26.40 -4.78 5.88
C ALA A 309 -25.30 -5.82 5.65
N LYS A 310 -24.70 -6.35 6.73
CA LYS A 310 -23.72 -7.43 6.65
C LYS A 310 -24.32 -8.73 6.14
N ALA A 311 -25.51 -9.11 6.59
CA ALA A 311 -26.23 -10.28 6.10
C ALA A 311 -26.57 -10.18 4.61
N LYS A 312 -27.08 -9.03 4.15
CA LYS A 312 -27.31 -8.75 2.71
C LYS A 312 -26.03 -8.82 1.89
N SER A 313 -24.93 -8.27 2.40
CA SER A 313 -23.64 -8.36 1.71
C SER A 313 -23.09 -9.79 1.69
N GLY A 314 -23.33 -10.57 2.75
CA GLY A 314 -22.88 -11.96 2.87
C GLY A 314 -23.61 -12.89 1.90
N THR A 315 -24.94 -12.78 1.83
CA THR A 315 -25.78 -13.49 0.85
C THR A 315 -25.39 -13.14 -0.58
N ALA A 316 -25.30 -11.85 -0.91
CA ALA A 316 -24.87 -11.42 -2.25
C ALA A 316 -23.48 -11.93 -2.65
N TRP A 317 -22.54 -12.07 -1.70
CA TRP A 317 -21.23 -12.67 -1.97
C TRP A 317 -21.30 -14.20 -2.13
N ALA A 318 -22.15 -14.87 -1.36
CA ALA A 318 -22.41 -16.30 -1.53
C ALA A 318 -23.03 -16.59 -2.90
N ASP A 319 -24.02 -15.79 -3.33
CA ASP A 319 -24.67 -15.91 -4.63
C ASP A 319 -23.68 -15.70 -5.78
N ARG A 320 -22.79 -14.71 -5.67
CA ARG A 320 -21.72 -14.49 -6.66
C ARG A 320 -20.82 -15.72 -6.78
N LYS A 321 -20.36 -16.27 -5.65
CA LYS A 321 -19.53 -17.49 -5.65
C LYS A 321 -20.29 -18.69 -6.21
N ALA A 322 -21.57 -18.83 -5.91
CA ALA A 322 -22.41 -19.89 -6.47
C ALA A 322 -22.59 -19.72 -7.98
N SER A 323 -22.81 -18.50 -8.47
CA SER A 323 -22.90 -18.20 -9.91
C SER A 323 -21.59 -18.45 -10.65
N GLU A 324 -20.45 -18.13 -10.04
CA GLU A 324 -19.12 -18.41 -10.58
C GLU A 324 -18.87 -19.91 -10.67
N LYS A 325 -19.17 -20.66 -9.59
CA LYS A 325 -19.09 -22.13 -9.59
C LYS A 325 -19.98 -22.74 -10.66
N LYS A 326 -21.25 -22.33 -10.74
CA LYS A 326 -22.18 -22.78 -11.80
C LYS A 326 -21.62 -22.49 -13.19
N ALA A 327 -21.10 -21.29 -13.44
CA ALA A 327 -20.51 -20.94 -14.73
C ALA A 327 -19.27 -21.79 -15.07
N ILE A 328 -18.45 -22.15 -14.07
CA ILE A 328 -17.32 -23.08 -14.23
C ILE A 328 -17.85 -24.48 -14.54
N ASP A 329 -18.79 -24.99 -13.74
CA ASP A 329 -19.37 -26.33 -13.89
C ASP A 329 -20.08 -26.47 -15.25
N ASP A 330 -20.81 -25.47 -15.70
CA ASP A 330 -21.49 -25.45 -17.00
C ASP A 330 -20.47 -25.48 -18.16
N ARG A 331 -19.32 -24.81 -18.01
CA ARG A 331 -18.24 -24.88 -19.01
C ARG A 331 -17.57 -26.24 -19.02
N LEU A 332 -17.35 -26.84 -17.85
CA LEU A 332 -16.81 -28.19 -17.73
C LEU A 332 -17.76 -29.23 -18.34
N LYS A 333 -19.06 -29.17 -18.00
CA LYS A 333 -20.11 -30.02 -18.59
C LYS A 333 -20.15 -29.91 -20.11
N LYS A 334 -20.17 -28.68 -20.67
CA LYS A 334 -20.09 -28.48 -22.12
C LYS A 334 -18.83 -29.09 -22.75
N ARG A 335 -17.69 -29.00 -22.06
CA ARG A 335 -16.45 -29.62 -22.52
C ARG A 335 -16.55 -31.15 -22.49
N GLU A 336 -17.10 -31.73 -21.42
CA GLU A 336 -17.33 -33.17 -21.28
C GLU A 336 -18.31 -33.68 -22.34
N GLU A 337 -19.43 -33.00 -22.57
CA GLU A 337 -20.38 -33.29 -23.64
C GLU A 337 -19.73 -33.24 -25.02
N ASN A 338 -18.91 -32.22 -25.30
CA ASN A 338 -18.18 -32.12 -26.56
C ASN A 338 -17.12 -33.24 -26.73
N ILE A 339 -16.45 -33.64 -25.65
CA ILE A 339 -15.49 -34.76 -25.68
C ILE A 339 -16.22 -36.08 -25.90
N LYS A 340 -17.34 -36.31 -25.19
CA LYS A 340 -18.19 -37.50 -25.36
C LYS A 340 -18.74 -37.58 -26.79
N ALA A 341 -19.28 -36.48 -27.32
CA ALA A 341 -19.75 -36.42 -28.71
C ALA A 341 -18.64 -36.70 -29.72
N ARG A 342 -17.40 -36.22 -29.50
CA ARG A 342 -16.25 -36.56 -30.36
C ARG A 342 -15.83 -38.03 -30.24
N LEU A 343 -15.89 -38.60 -29.03
CA LEU A 343 -15.59 -40.01 -28.79
C LEU A 343 -16.63 -40.91 -29.49
N GLU A 344 -17.91 -40.58 -29.35
CA GLU A 344 -19.01 -41.26 -30.03
C GLU A 344 -18.90 -41.13 -31.55
N GLN A 345 -18.56 -39.96 -32.08
CA GLN A 345 -18.30 -39.78 -33.52
C GLN A 345 -17.11 -40.59 -34.02
N ARG A 346 -16.05 -40.73 -33.21
CA ARG A 346 -14.88 -41.54 -33.56
C ARG A 346 -15.18 -43.03 -33.51
N ASN A 347 -15.99 -43.46 -32.55
CA ASN A 347 -16.37 -44.86 -32.37
C ASN A 347 -17.58 -45.25 -33.26
N ALA A 348 -18.27 -44.28 -33.88
CA ALA A 348 -19.32 -44.54 -34.83
C ALA A 348 -18.74 -45.24 -36.07
N PRO A 349 -19.40 -46.28 -36.60
CA PRO A 349 -18.91 -47.01 -37.77
C PRO A 349 -18.78 -46.06 -38.97
N LYS A 350 -17.58 -46.01 -39.56
CA LYS A 350 -17.26 -45.27 -40.79
C LYS A 350 -18.19 -45.74 -41.90
N GLY A 351 -19.27 -44.99 -42.17
CA GLY A 351 -20.25 -45.34 -43.21
C GLY A 351 -21.67 -44.88 -42.93
N SER A 352 -22.01 -44.50 -41.69
CA SER A 352 -23.31 -43.90 -41.40
C SER A 352 -23.36 -42.44 -41.89
N LYS A 353 -23.60 -42.27 -43.20
CA LYS A 353 -24.03 -40.98 -43.78
C LYS A 353 -25.27 -40.51 -43.02
N LYS A 354 -25.06 -39.61 -42.06
CA LYS A 354 -26.14 -38.89 -41.39
C LYS A 354 -26.86 -38.09 -42.49
N LYS A 355 -28.09 -38.51 -42.83
CA LYS A 355 -29.00 -37.75 -43.72
C LYS A 355 -28.91 -36.27 -43.36
N GLU A 356 -28.63 -35.44 -44.36
CA GLU A 356 -28.52 -33.99 -44.21
C GLU A 356 -29.72 -33.48 -43.40
N ALA A 357 -29.45 -32.97 -42.19
CA ALA A 357 -30.46 -32.23 -41.45
C ALA A 357 -30.81 -30.99 -42.28
N PRO A 358 -32.11 -30.65 -42.42
CA PRO A 358 -32.53 -29.51 -43.24
C PRO A 358 -31.81 -28.26 -42.73
N LYS A 359 -31.11 -27.57 -43.64
CA LYS A 359 -30.35 -26.35 -43.36
C LYS A 359 -31.24 -25.37 -42.58
N LYS A 360 -31.00 -25.23 -41.27
CA LYS A 360 -31.65 -24.20 -40.45
C LYS A 360 -31.28 -22.85 -41.06
N LYS A 361 -32.29 -22.11 -41.55
CA LYS A 361 -32.12 -20.77 -42.12
C LYS A 361 -31.33 -19.90 -41.14
N ARG A 362 -30.31 -19.23 -41.65
CA ARG A 362 -29.41 -18.36 -40.89
C ARG A 362 -30.24 -17.24 -40.24
N PRO A 363 -30.13 -16.98 -38.93
CA PRO A 363 -30.75 -15.82 -38.31
C PRO A 363 -29.92 -14.59 -38.70
N GLY A 364 -30.22 -14.03 -39.87
CA GLY A 364 -29.58 -12.84 -40.40
C GLY A 364 -30.60 -11.98 -41.12
N PHE A 365 -30.97 -10.88 -40.47
CA PHE A 365 -30.95 -9.50 -41.01
C PHE A 365 -31.67 -9.14 -42.32
N GLU A 366 -32.27 -10.06 -43.07
CA GLU A 366 -33.04 -9.72 -44.26
C GLU A 366 -34.50 -10.19 -44.14
N GLY A 367 -35.36 -9.24 -43.78
CA GLY A 367 -36.72 -9.09 -44.28
C GLY A 367 -37.62 -10.32 -44.26
N GLY A 368 -38.19 -10.64 -43.10
CA GLY A 368 -39.42 -11.43 -43.05
C GLY A 368 -40.56 -10.67 -43.75
N GLY A 369 -40.96 -11.15 -44.91
CA GLY A 369 -42.03 -10.57 -45.73
C GLY A 369 -43.36 -10.44 -44.97
N GLY A 370 -43.83 -9.19 -44.88
CA GLY A 370 -45.22 -8.75 -44.91
C GLY A 370 -46.27 -9.59 -44.20
N ARG A 371 -46.49 -9.35 -42.90
CA ARG A 371 -47.83 -9.56 -42.31
C ARG A 371 -48.73 -8.43 -42.80
N LYS A 372 -49.52 -8.67 -43.85
CA LYS A 372 -50.69 -7.84 -44.19
C LYS A 372 -51.63 -7.83 -42.99
N LYS A 373 -51.94 -6.63 -42.48
CA LYS A 373 -53.08 -6.42 -41.58
C LYS A 373 -54.36 -6.61 -42.40
N PRO A 374 -55.37 -7.36 -41.92
CA PRO A 374 -56.71 -7.22 -42.47
C PRO A 374 -57.29 -5.88 -42.01
N ALA A 375 -57.81 -5.13 -42.96
CA ALA A 375 -58.58 -3.92 -42.73
C ALA A 375 -60.08 -4.28 -42.66
N LYS A 376 -60.77 -3.55 -41.78
CA LYS A 376 -62.21 -3.55 -41.46
C LYS A 376 -62.73 -4.74 -40.66
#